data_AF-A0A8S9Y1K6-F1
#
_entry.id   AF-A0A8S9Y1K6-F1
#
_cell.length_a   1.000
_cell.length_b   1.000
_cell.length_c   1.000
_cell.angle_alpha   90.00
_cell.angle_beta   90.00
_cell.angle_gamma   90.00
#
_symmetry.space_group_name_H-M   'P 1'
#
loop_
_entity.id
_entity.type
_entity.pdbx_description
1 polymer ?
#
loop_
_entity_poly.entity_id
_entity_poly.type
_entity_poly.pdbx_seq_one_letter_code
_entity_poly.pdbx_strand_id
1 'polypeptide(L)'
;MMHVSVVTGARGLEAPYAVMVYIHGESYEWNSGNHYDGRVLASYGHVIFITVNYRLGLLGFLRAGSGLDYPLAGGDILEALRWIKDNIGSFGGDPRRVTLLGHDTGAALASLLLVSPQAKGLFSRMALISGCILSPWAVAQDPVGLRERVAVEVGCRVGPKEDLAKCLRSLPLSVITALRAPAPRFLTGVGPWTRIEPTSVVEQAGEPFLSTKLLLGTTTTESFLDFNNQDIQYGIEEDQRNRVLRTYVRNAYIYHLNEIFSTVRNEYTDWEKPIQHPINIRDSTLEALSDAHTVAPLLRLGYLHSRRGAPTYFYHFNYQSKESDYPQRLGSVRGEDVNYILGLPLVGGLPYFPQNYTAQDIKVAETVLILFTNFAKTGDPNEPRRPEGMGHSKEKGRHRGLMWELYEPTTQLYLSLFQQQYFDHCKLLCQPNNEFIEETCLDRLQNSPVDSLHSALSDSLLDDELPAEPATVQASSLGKLPDESKP
;
A
#
# COMPACT_ATOMS: atom_id res chain seq x y z
N MET A 1 -3.13 -17.99 -18.22
CA MET A 1 -2.93 -19.35 -17.69
C MET A 1 -2.83 -19.21 -16.18
N MET A 2 -3.54 -20.03 -15.39
CA MET A 2 -3.46 -19.97 -13.93
C MET A 2 -2.30 -20.87 -13.49
N HIS A 3 -1.36 -20.31 -12.74
CA HIS A 3 -0.23 -21.07 -12.19
C HIS A 3 0.12 -20.56 -10.80
N VAL A 4 0.71 -21.46 -10.02
CA VAL A 4 1.18 -21.24 -8.66
C VAL A 4 2.67 -21.53 -8.63
N SER A 5 3.47 -20.58 -8.14
CA SER A 5 4.92 -20.74 -8.00
C SER A 5 5.25 -21.03 -6.55
N VAL A 6 5.84 -22.19 -6.25
CA VAL A 6 6.18 -22.61 -4.88
C VAL A 6 7.68 -22.48 -4.66
N VAL A 7 8.07 -21.70 -3.65
CA VAL A 7 9.47 -21.52 -3.24
C VAL A 7 9.63 -22.05 -1.82
N THR A 8 10.51 -23.04 -1.67
CA THR A 8 10.81 -23.67 -0.38
C THR A 8 12.24 -23.35 0.03
N GLY A 9 12.45 -22.98 1.30
CA GLY A 9 13.78 -23.02 1.90
C GLY A 9 14.35 -24.45 1.89
N ALA A 10 15.67 -24.60 2.09
CA ALA A 10 16.30 -25.92 2.16
C ALA A 10 15.57 -26.80 3.20
N ARG A 11 15.25 -28.05 2.84
CA ARG A 11 14.57 -29.01 3.73
C ARG A 11 15.41 -29.23 4.99
N GLY A 12 14.97 -28.62 6.09
CA GLY A 12 15.57 -28.73 7.42
C GLY A 12 14.65 -29.46 8.40
N LEU A 13 15.11 -29.55 9.66
CA LEU A 13 14.42 -30.24 10.76
C LEU A 13 13.14 -29.53 11.26
N GLU A 14 12.83 -28.34 10.73
CA GLU A 14 11.71 -27.48 11.17
C GLU A 14 10.39 -27.73 10.42
N ALA A 15 10.33 -28.74 9.56
CA ALA A 15 9.10 -29.13 8.88
C ALA A 15 8.05 -29.67 9.88
N PRO A 16 6.75 -29.45 9.65
CA PRO A 16 6.19 -28.77 8.48
C PRO A 16 6.33 -27.24 8.57
N TYR A 17 6.57 -26.57 7.45
CA TYR A 17 6.81 -25.13 7.37
C TYR A 17 5.50 -24.33 7.31
N ALA A 18 5.49 -23.11 7.85
CA ALA A 18 4.40 -22.18 7.60
C ALA A 18 4.39 -21.74 6.13
N VAL A 19 3.20 -21.47 5.58
CA VAL A 19 2.98 -21.18 4.17
C VAL A 19 2.49 -19.74 4.02
N MET A 20 3.22 -18.93 3.28
CA MET A 20 2.90 -17.55 2.95
C MET A 20 2.49 -17.47 1.47
N VAL A 21 1.25 -17.09 1.22
CA VAL A 21 0.68 -17.02 -0.14
C VAL A 21 0.50 -15.56 -0.50
N TYR A 22 1.17 -15.09 -1.54
CA TYR A 22 1.16 -13.71 -1.98
C TYR A 22 0.23 -13.50 -3.17
N ILE A 23 -0.70 -12.57 -3.01
CA ILE A 23 -1.59 -12.03 -4.04
C ILE A 23 -1.01 -10.68 -4.46
N HIS A 24 -0.52 -10.62 -5.69
CA HIS A 24 0.03 -9.40 -6.26
C HIS A 24 -1.05 -8.31 -6.41
N GLY A 25 -0.63 -7.05 -6.50
CA GLY A 25 -1.51 -5.90 -6.57
C GLY A 25 -1.14 -4.89 -7.66
N GLU A 26 -1.26 -3.60 -7.33
CA GLU A 26 -1.10 -2.40 -8.17
C GLU A 26 -2.26 -2.15 -9.13
N SER A 27 -2.76 -3.18 -9.81
CA SER A 27 -3.92 -3.06 -10.69
C SER A 27 -4.65 -4.38 -10.88
N TYR A 28 -5.95 -4.30 -11.09
CA TYR A 28 -6.76 -5.43 -11.54
C TYR A 28 -6.58 -5.74 -13.04
N GLU A 29 -5.89 -4.89 -13.80
CA GLU A 29 -5.79 -4.98 -15.26
C GLU A 29 -4.45 -5.57 -15.75
N TRP A 30 -3.39 -5.46 -14.97
CA TRP A 30 -2.04 -5.91 -15.35
C TRP A 30 -1.27 -6.48 -14.14
N ASN A 31 0.02 -6.77 -14.34
CA ASN A 31 0.96 -7.38 -13.38
C ASN A 31 0.89 -8.93 -13.29
N SER A 32 1.77 -9.52 -12.49
CA SER A 32 1.89 -10.97 -12.29
C SER A 32 2.60 -11.29 -10.98
N GLY A 33 2.24 -12.41 -10.35
CA GLY A 33 2.96 -12.97 -9.22
C GLY A 33 4.42 -13.39 -9.53
N ASN A 34 4.83 -13.42 -10.79
CA ASN A 34 6.17 -13.84 -11.21
C ASN A 34 7.27 -12.83 -10.85
N HIS A 35 6.93 -11.55 -10.69
CA HIS A 35 7.92 -10.51 -10.39
C HIS A 35 8.40 -10.57 -8.92
N TYR A 36 7.60 -11.18 -8.04
CA TYR A 36 7.85 -11.21 -6.60
C TYR A 36 8.62 -12.48 -6.21
N ASP A 37 9.95 -12.38 -6.13
CA ASP A 37 10.82 -13.48 -5.72
C ASP A 37 10.92 -13.57 -4.19
N GLY A 38 10.33 -14.63 -3.62
CA GLY A 38 10.39 -14.90 -2.18
C GLY A 38 11.49 -15.85 -1.74
N ARG A 39 12.54 -16.11 -2.54
CA ARG A 39 13.63 -17.03 -2.14
C ARG A 39 14.35 -16.57 -0.88
N VAL A 40 14.63 -15.27 -0.75
CA VAL A 40 15.31 -14.72 0.43
C VAL A 40 14.41 -14.87 1.65
N LEU A 41 13.15 -14.43 1.57
CA LEU A 41 12.14 -14.63 2.61
C LEU A 41 11.99 -16.11 3.01
N ALA A 42 11.86 -17.03 2.05
CA ALA A 42 11.69 -18.46 2.31
C ALA A 42 12.92 -19.06 3.00
N SER A 43 14.13 -18.68 2.57
CA SER A 43 15.40 -19.16 3.12
C SER A 43 15.66 -18.60 4.52
N TYR A 44 15.51 -17.29 4.71
CA TYR A 44 15.79 -16.60 5.97
C TYR A 44 14.71 -16.91 7.03
N GLY A 45 13.46 -16.94 6.60
CA GLY A 45 12.30 -17.13 7.45
C GLY A 45 11.98 -18.58 7.77
N HIS A 46 12.58 -19.56 7.08
CA HIS A 46 12.17 -20.97 7.13
C HIS A 46 10.65 -21.11 6.94
N VAL A 47 10.17 -20.58 5.81
CA VAL A 47 8.76 -20.64 5.39
C VAL A 47 8.68 -21.07 3.93
N ILE A 48 7.50 -21.51 3.49
CA ILE A 48 7.22 -21.66 2.07
C ILE A 48 6.55 -20.40 1.58
N PHE A 49 7.10 -19.80 0.52
CA PHE A 49 6.50 -18.65 -0.14
C PHE A 49 5.88 -19.07 -1.46
N ILE A 50 4.65 -18.64 -1.70
CA ILE A 50 3.87 -19.00 -2.88
C ILE A 50 3.35 -17.73 -3.53
N THR A 51 3.54 -17.56 -4.83
CA THR A 51 2.86 -16.50 -5.59
C THR A 51 1.75 -17.10 -6.46
N VAL A 52 0.61 -16.42 -6.53
CA VAL A 52 -0.56 -16.86 -7.29
C VAL A 52 -0.81 -15.91 -8.45
N ASN A 53 -1.04 -16.47 -9.64
CA ASN A 53 -1.54 -15.70 -10.78
C ASN A 53 -3.04 -15.97 -10.97
N TYR A 54 -3.82 -14.90 -10.99
CA TYR A 54 -5.26 -14.93 -11.22
C TYR A 54 -5.62 -14.18 -12.51
N ARG A 55 -6.84 -14.39 -13.04
CA ARG A 55 -7.28 -13.69 -14.25
C ARG A 55 -7.41 -12.18 -14.00
N LEU A 56 -6.94 -11.38 -14.95
CA LEU A 56 -6.94 -9.92 -14.89
C LEU A 56 -7.91 -9.30 -15.91
N GLY A 57 -8.16 -8.00 -15.75
CA GLY A 57 -9.00 -7.20 -16.63
C GLY A 57 -10.42 -7.76 -16.77
N LEU A 58 -11.00 -7.59 -17.95
CA LEU A 58 -12.33 -8.10 -18.25
C LEU A 58 -12.43 -9.63 -18.09
N LEU A 59 -11.33 -10.37 -18.27
CA LEU A 59 -11.33 -11.83 -18.16
C LEU A 59 -11.51 -12.32 -16.72
N GLY A 60 -11.06 -11.54 -15.74
CA GLY A 60 -11.15 -11.86 -14.31
C GLY A 60 -12.36 -11.27 -13.60
N PHE A 61 -12.86 -10.13 -14.08
CA PHE A 61 -13.77 -9.30 -13.29
C PHE A 61 -15.09 -8.96 -13.99
N LEU A 62 -15.20 -9.15 -15.30
CA LEU A 62 -16.45 -8.88 -16.01
C LEU A 62 -17.58 -9.79 -15.51
N ARG A 63 -18.71 -9.18 -15.17
CA ARG A 63 -19.94 -9.90 -14.81
C ARG A 63 -20.65 -10.45 -16.06
N ALA A 64 -20.05 -11.44 -16.69
CA ALA A 64 -20.52 -12.00 -17.95
C ALA A 64 -21.72 -12.97 -17.79
N GLY A 65 -21.84 -13.65 -16.64
CA GLY A 65 -22.93 -14.60 -16.38
C GLY A 65 -23.87 -14.15 -15.26
N SER A 66 -25.06 -14.75 -15.21
CA SER A 66 -26.06 -14.55 -14.16
C SER A 66 -25.90 -15.50 -12.96
N GLY A 67 -25.09 -16.56 -13.08
CA GLY A 67 -24.96 -17.64 -12.09
C GLY A 67 -23.75 -17.58 -11.15
N LEU A 68 -22.86 -16.58 -11.28
CA LEU A 68 -21.76 -16.40 -10.34
C LEU A 68 -22.13 -15.33 -9.32
N ASP A 69 -21.92 -15.63 -8.03
CA ASP A 69 -22.09 -14.69 -6.92
C ASP A 69 -20.79 -13.97 -6.54
N TYR A 70 -19.68 -14.25 -7.24
CA TYR A 70 -18.37 -13.66 -7.00
C TYR A 70 -17.57 -13.45 -8.32
N PRO A 71 -16.58 -12.55 -8.37
CA PRO A 71 -15.72 -12.32 -9.54
C PRO A 71 -14.83 -13.54 -9.87
N LEU A 72 -14.64 -13.85 -11.15
CA LEU A 72 -13.86 -15.02 -11.60
C LEU A 72 -12.43 -15.06 -11.01
N ALA A 73 -11.78 -13.91 -10.90
CA ALA A 73 -10.46 -13.77 -10.26
C ALA A 73 -10.45 -14.22 -8.78
N GLY A 74 -11.51 -13.91 -8.02
CA GLY A 74 -11.65 -14.41 -6.65
C GLY A 74 -11.82 -15.92 -6.60
N GLY A 75 -12.49 -16.49 -7.60
CA GLY A 75 -12.57 -17.95 -7.81
C GLY A 75 -11.21 -18.58 -8.05
N ASP A 76 -10.39 -17.95 -8.90
CA ASP A 76 -9.04 -18.44 -9.21
C ASP A 76 -8.19 -18.56 -7.94
N ILE A 77 -8.26 -17.55 -7.06
CA ILE A 77 -7.53 -17.55 -5.80
C ILE A 77 -8.11 -18.60 -4.84
N LEU A 78 -9.44 -18.75 -4.78
CA LEU A 78 -10.06 -19.80 -3.97
C LEU A 78 -9.62 -21.21 -4.41
N GLU A 79 -9.56 -21.47 -5.73
CA GLU A 79 -9.07 -22.76 -6.24
C GLU A 79 -7.57 -22.94 -5.97
N ALA A 80 -6.77 -21.89 -6.12
CA ALA A 80 -5.35 -21.94 -5.75
C ALA A 80 -5.18 -22.27 -4.26
N LEU A 81 -5.97 -21.67 -3.38
CA LEU A 81 -5.93 -21.96 -1.94
C LEU A 81 -6.39 -23.38 -1.61
N ARG A 82 -7.39 -23.93 -2.31
CA ARG A 82 -7.78 -25.34 -2.18
C ARG A 82 -6.65 -26.27 -2.62
N TRP A 83 -6.03 -25.97 -3.76
CA TRP A 83 -4.87 -26.72 -4.23
C TRP A 83 -3.72 -26.68 -3.21
N ILE A 84 -3.41 -25.51 -2.64
CA ILE A 84 -2.38 -25.38 -1.60
C ILE A 84 -2.75 -26.24 -0.40
N LYS A 85 -3.98 -26.16 0.10
CA LYS A 85 -4.45 -26.97 1.23
C LYS A 85 -4.28 -28.48 0.99
N ASP A 86 -4.56 -28.94 -0.22
CA ASP A 86 -4.52 -30.37 -0.56
C ASP A 86 -3.11 -30.87 -0.91
N ASN A 87 -2.21 -30.01 -1.38
CA ASN A 87 -0.92 -30.42 -1.96
C ASN A 87 0.33 -29.94 -1.20
N ILE A 88 0.23 -28.89 -0.37
CA ILE A 88 1.42 -28.24 0.18
C ILE A 88 2.21 -29.13 1.16
N GLY A 89 1.57 -30.14 1.74
CA GLY A 89 2.22 -31.16 2.55
C GLY A 89 3.36 -31.87 1.81
N SER A 90 3.20 -32.14 0.51
CA SER A 90 4.23 -32.76 -0.33
C SER A 90 5.48 -31.89 -0.53
N PHE A 91 5.34 -30.58 -0.33
CA PHE A 91 6.43 -29.61 -0.38
C PHE A 91 7.03 -29.34 1.02
N GLY A 92 6.54 -30.03 2.06
CA GLY A 92 6.95 -29.84 3.45
C GLY A 92 6.22 -28.71 4.17
N GLY A 93 5.12 -28.19 3.63
CA GLY A 93 4.31 -27.15 4.26
C GLY A 93 3.21 -27.68 5.17
N ASP A 94 2.77 -26.86 6.12
CA ASP A 94 1.63 -27.13 7.00
C ASP A 94 0.36 -26.48 6.43
N PRO A 95 -0.61 -27.25 5.92
CA PRO A 95 -1.84 -26.69 5.36
C PRO A 95 -2.73 -25.98 6.40
N ARG A 96 -2.42 -26.12 7.70
CA ARG A 96 -3.12 -25.40 8.79
C ARG A 96 -2.49 -24.05 9.12
N ARG A 97 -1.26 -23.79 8.65
CA ARG A 97 -0.53 -22.53 8.86
C ARG A 97 -0.33 -21.80 7.55
N VAL A 98 -1.44 -21.53 6.87
CA VAL A 98 -1.49 -20.72 5.67
C VAL A 98 -1.80 -19.28 6.05
N THR A 99 -0.96 -18.36 5.58
CA THR A 99 -1.06 -16.91 5.72
C THR A 99 -1.19 -16.29 4.34
N LEU A 100 -2.26 -15.54 4.12
CA LEU A 100 -2.46 -14.81 2.87
C LEU A 100 -1.87 -13.41 2.97
N LEU A 101 -1.04 -13.00 2.03
CA LEU A 101 -0.48 -11.67 1.93
C LEU A 101 -1.03 -11.01 0.67
N GLY A 102 -1.54 -9.80 0.79
CA GLY A 102 -1.92 -8.99 -0.36
C GLY A 102 -1.31 -7.61 -0.24
N HIS A 103 -0.92 -7.03 -1.37
CA HIS A 103 -0.49 -5.64 -1.49
C HIS A 103 -1.49 -4.88 -2.36
N ASP A 104 -1.88 -3.65 -1.98
CA ASP A 104 -2.73 -2.74 -2.76
C ASP A 104 -4.03 -3.43 -3.24
N THR A 105 -4.34 -3.44 -4.55
CA THR A 105 -5.48 -4.17 -5.14
C THR A 105 -5.49 -5.67 -4.82
N GLY A 106 -4.32 -6.28 -4.61
CA GLY A 106 -4.19 -7.65 -4.12
C GLY A 106 -4.63 -7.80 -2.66
N ALA A 107 -4.36 -6.79 -1.81
CA ALA A 107 -4.85 -6.72 -0.43
C ALA A 107 -6.38 -6.53 -0.40
N ALA A 108 -6.91 -5.66 -1.25
CA ALA A 108 -8.36 -5.50 -1.43
C ALA A 108 -9.02 -6.83 -1.83
N LEU A 109 -8.45 -7.55 -2.81
CA LEU A 109 -8.96 -8.86 -3.24
C LEU A 109 -8.82 -9.94 -2.14
N ALA A 110 -7.71 -9.97 -1.40
CA ALA A 110 -7.50 -10.86 -0.27
C ALA A 110 -8.56 -10.63 0.83
N SER A 111 -8.84 -9.36 1.14
CA SER A 111 -9.83 -9.00 2.16
C SER A 111 -11.27 -9.33 1.75
N LEU A 112 -11.57 -9.46 0.45
CA LEU A 112 -12.85 -10.04 0.00
C LEU A 112 -12.98 -11.52 0.37
N LEU A 113 -11.87 -12.27 0.37
CA LEU A 113 -11.87 -13.66 0.82
C LEU A 113 -12.05 -13.77 2.33
N LEU A 114 -11.54 -12.79 3.10
CA LEU A 114 -11.73 -12.73 4.56
C LEU A 114 -13.21 -12.72 4.96
N VAL A 115 -14.06 -12.06 4.16
CA VAL A 115 -15.50 -11.97 4.42
C VAL A 115 -16.32 -13.03 3.67
N SER A 116 -15.67 -13.88 2.86
CA SER A 116 -16.32 -14.89 2.03
C SER A 116 -16.46 -16.23 2.78
N PRO A 117 -17.68 -16.79 2.92
CA PRO A 117 -17.88 -18.11 3.50
C PRO A 117 -17.16 -19.24 2.75
N GLN A 118 -16.90 -19.06 1.45
CA GLN A 118 -16.23 -20.07 0.62
C GLN A 118 -14.74 -20.21 0.95
N ALA A 119 -14.15 -19.22 1.62
CA ALA A 119 -12.76 -19.22 2.05
C ALA A 119 -12.54 -19.90 3.42
N LYS A 120 -13.61 -20.36 4.07
CA LYS A 120 -13.55 -20.93 5.42
C LYS A 120 -12.53 -22.06 5.52
N GLY A 121 -11.58 -21.90 6.44
CA GLY A 121 -10.55 -22.89 6.73
C GLY A 121 -9.56 -23.13 5.59
N LEU A 122 -9.43 -22.20 4.65
CA LEU A 122 -8.37 -22.20 3.63
C LEU A 122 -7.11 -21.45 4.08
N PHE A 123 -7.27 -20.48 4.97
CA PHE A 123 -6.17 -19.78 5.63
C PHE A 123 -6.54 -19.50 7.09
N SER A 124 -5.53 -19.17 7.88
CA SER A 124 -5.65 -18.87 9.33
C SER A 124 -5.20 -17.47 9.70
N ARG A 125 -4.50 -16.81 8.77
CA ARG A 125 -3.88 -15.49 8.97
C ARG A 125 -3.92 -14.72 7.66
N MET A 126 -3.94 -13.40 7.76
CA MET A 126 -3.89 -12.52 6.61
C MET A 126 -3.07 -11.26 6.92
N ALA A 127 -2.21 -10.87 5.99
CA ALA A 127 -1.52 -9.59 5.99
C ALA A 127 -2.05 -8.74 4.82
N LEU A 128 -2.62 -7.58 5.14
CA LEU A 128 -3.14 -6.62 4.18
C LEU A 128 -2.24 -5.39 4.17
N ILE A 129 -1.53 -5.19 3.07
CA ILE A 129 -0.53 -4.15 2.92
C ILE A 129 -1.07 -3.08 1.97
N SER A 130 -1.21 -1.85 2.44
CA SER A 130 -1.63 -0.69 1.65
C SER A 130 -2.94 -0.87 0.86
N GLY A 131 -3.90 -1.65 1.40
CA GLY A 131 -5.20 -1.82 0.76
C GLY A 131 -6.17 -2.73 1.49
N CYS A 132 -7.48 -2.50 1.32
CA CYS A 132 -8.53 -3.40 1.80
C CYS A 132 -9.85 -3.20 1.03
N ILE A 133 -10.84 -4.06 1.29
CA ILE A 133 -12.17 -4.04 0.64
C ILE A 133 -12.93 -2.73 0.88
N LEU A 134 -12.60 -1.99 1.95
CA LEU A 134 -13.24 -0.72 2.28
C LEU A 134 -12.62 0.47 1.53
N SER A 135 -11.49 0.28 0.85
CA SER A 135 -10.90 1.34 0.04
C SER A 135 -11.82 1.72 -1.12
N PRO A 136 -12.00 3.00 -1.46
CA PRO A 136 -12.93 3.43 -2.52
C PRO A 136 -12.66 2.79 -3.89
N TRP A 137 -11.39 2.49 -4.17
CA TRP A 137 -10.91 1.85 -5.41
C TRP A 137 -10.94 0.32 -5.38
N ALA A 138 -11.31 -0.31 -4.25
CA ALA A 138 -11.27 -1.76 -4.09
C ALA A 138 -12.29 -2.50 -4.97
N VAL A 139 -13.47 -1.88 -5.19
CA VAL A 139 -14.62 -2.48 -5.85
C VAL A 139 -15.00 -1.66 -7.10
N ALA A 140 -15.35 -2.34 -8.18
CA ALA A 140 -15.84 -1.73 -9.40
C ALA A 140 -17.19 -1.02 -9.17
N GLN A 141 -17.27 0.22 -9.61
CA GLN A 141 -18.43 1.10 -9.36
C GLN A 141 -19.65 0.77 -10.21
N ASP A 142 -19.43 0.44 -11.50
CA ASP A 142 -20.50 0.17 -12.47
C ASP A 142 -20.26 -1.15 -13.24
N PRO A 143 -20.33 -2.32 -12.56
CA PRO A 143 -20.09 -3.61 -13.20
C PRO A 143 -21.19 -3.98 -14.21
N VAL A 144 -22.40 -3.44 -14.07
CA VAL A 144 -23.54 -3.72 -14.97
C VAL A 144 -23.42 -2.89 -16.25
N GLY A 145 -23.18 -1.58 -16.14
CA GLY A 145 -22.97 -0.74 -17.32
C GLY A 145 -21.69 -1.09 -18.05
N LEU A 146 -20.62 -1.52 -17.36
CA LEU A 146 -19.44 -2.06 -18.04
C LEU A 146 -19.77 -3.30 -18.88
N ARG A 147 -20.56 -4.23 -18.33
CA ARG A 147 -21.03 -5.42 -19.06
C ARG A 147 -21.81 -5.03 -20.31
N GLU A 148 -22.72 -4.07 -20.22
CA GLU A 148 -23.53 -3.61 -21.36
C GLU A 148 -22.67 -2.93 -22.43
N ARG A 149 -21.74 -2.05 -22.03
CA ARG A 149 -20.79 -1.41 -22.96
C ARG A 149 -19.96 -2.44 -23.71
N VAL A 150 -19.39 -3.42 -22.99
CA VAL A 150 -18.62 -4.50 -23.59
C VAL A 150 -19.48 -5.29 -24.59
N ALA A 151 -20.73 -5.63 -24.23
CA ALA A 151 -21.62 -6.37 -25.11
C ALA A 151 -21.92 -5.62 -26.42
N VAL A 152 -22.15 -4.30 -26.33
CA VAL A 152 -22.39 -3.44 -27.50
C VAL A 152 -21.14 -3.33 -28.38
N GLU A 153 -19.98 -3.07 -27.78
CA GLU A 153 -18.72 -2.85 -28.51
C GLU A 153 -18.27 -4.08 -29.31
N VAL A 154 -18.51 -5.29 -28.77
CA VAL A 154 -18.17 -6.54 -29.46
C VAL A 154 -19.34 -7.11 -30.30
N GLY A 155 -20.47 -6.42 -30.36
CA GLY A 155 -21.65 -6.85 -31.14
C GLY A 155 -22.40 -8.06 -30.57
N CYS A 156 -22.22 -8.40 -29.29
CA CYS A 156 -22.96 -9.46 -28.63
C CYS A 156 -24.37 -8.99 -28.22
N ARG A 157 -25.39 -9.44 -28.96
CA ARG A 157 -26.80 -9.17 -28.62
C ARG A 157 -27.28 -10.15 -27.56
N VAL A 158 -27.14 -9.77 -26.29
CA VAL A 158 -27.64 -10.54 -25.14
C VAL A 158 -28.45 -9.65 -24.22
N GLY A 159 -29.57 -10.19 -23.72
CA GLY A 159 -30.38 -9.51 -22.72
C GLY A 159 -29.66 -9.37 -21.36
N PRO A 160 -30.16 -8.51 -20.44
CA PRO A 160 -29.53 -8.27 -19.15
C PRO A 160 -29.36 -9.52 -18.27
N LYS A 161 -30.25 -10.51 -18.41
CA LYS A 161 -30.25 -11.77 -17.64
C LYS A 161 -29.57 -12.94 -18.37
N GLU A 162 -29.27 -12.78 -19.65
CA GLU A 162 -28.67 -13.83 -20.47
C GLU A 162 -27.16 -13.95 -20.21
N ASP A 163 -26.56 -15.10 -20.52
CA ASP A 163 -25.12 -15.28 -20.31
C ASP A 163 -24.31 -14.69 -21.47
N LEU A 164 -23.71 -13.52 -21.24
CA LEU A 164 -22.81 -12.85 -22.18
C LEU A 164 -21.54 -13.69 -22.42
N ALA A 165 -21.15 -14.55 -21.47
CA ALA A 165 -19.92 -15.33 -21.58
C ALA A 165 -19.93 -16.27 -22.78
N LYS A 166 -21.10 -16.77 -23.21
CA LYS A 166 -21.21 -17.65 -24.39
C LYS A 166 -20.74 -16.95 -25.66
N CYS A 167 -21.15 -15.69 -25.85
CA CYS A 167 -20.74 -14.89 -27.00
C CYS A 167 -19.26 -14.49 -26.90
N LEU A 168 -18.83 -14.00 -25.73
CA LEU A 168 -17.42 -13.61 -25.52
C LEU A 168 -16.43 -14.75 -25.77
N ARG A 169 -16.78 -15.99 -25.40
CA ARG A 169 -15.91 -17.17 -25.63
C ARG A 169 -15.72 -17.51 -27.11
N SER A 170 -16.59 -17.03 -28.02
CA SER A 170 -16.41 -17.21 -29.47
C SER A 170 -15.49 -16.16 -30.10
N LEU A 171 -15.15 -15.10 -29.37
CA LEU A 171 -14.31 -14.03 -29.89
C LEU A 171 -12.81 -14.36 -29.70
N PRO A 172 -11.94 -13.86 -30.59
CA PRO A 172 -10.50 -13.91 -30.35
C PRO A 172 -10.14 -13.16 -29.06
N LEU A 173 -9.18 -13.70 -28.31
CA LEU A 173 -8.70 -13.08 -27.08
C LEU A 173 -8.24 -11.62 -27.28
N SER A 174 -7.60 -11.34 -28.41
CA SER A 174 -7.11 -10.01 -28.78
C SER A 174 -8.21 -8.95 -28.82
N VAL A 175 -9.43 -9.33 -29.20
CA VAL A 175 -10.59 -8.42 -29.20
C VAL A 175 -10.94 -8.04 -27.78
N ILE A 176 -11.01 -9.01 -26.86
CA ILE A 176 -11.40 -8.77 -25.46
C ILE A 176 -10.33 -7.95 -24.73
N THR A 177 -9.05 -8.25 -24.96
CA THR A 177 -7.93 -7.53 -24.31
C THR A 177 -7.73 -6.13 -24.86
N ALA A 178 -8.24 -5.81 -26.05
CA ALA A 178 -8.18 -4.47 -26.62
C ALA A 178 -9.27 -3.53 -26.07
N LEU A 179 -10.34 -4.08 -25.48
CA LEU A 179 -11.40 -3.30 -24.87
C LEU A 179 -10.88 -2.53 -23.67
N ARG A 180 -11.29 -1.27 -23.55
CA ARG A 180 -10.96 -0.43 -22.40
C ARG A 180 -12.12 -0.38 -21.43
N ALA A 181 -11.81 -0.47 -20.15
CA ALA A 181 -12.77 -0.18 -19.10
C ALA A 181 -12.46 1.19 -18.51
N PRO A 182 -13.22 2.25 -18.88
CA PRO A 182 -12.97 3.57 -18.33
C PRO A 182 -13.20 3.56 -16.82
N ALA A 183 -12.24 4.12 -16.09
CA ALA A 183 -12.31 4.31 -14.65
C ALA A 183 -12.42 5.82 -14.33
N PRO A 184 -13.35 6.23 -13.45
CA PRO A 184 -13.26 7.56 -12.84
C PRO A 184 -11.92 7.70 -12.12
N ARG A 185 -11.32 8.90 -12.15
CA ARG A 185 -10.06 9.17 -11.43
C ARG A 185 -10.21 8.76 -9.95
N PHE A 186 -9.18 8.10 -9.42
CA PHE A 186 -9.07 7.55 -8.06
C PHE A 186 -9.92 6.31 -7.75
N LEU A 187 -10.72 5.83 -8.70
CA LEU A 187 -11.52 4.62 -8.56
C LEU A 187 -11.08 3.58 -9.59
N THR A 188 -11.62 2.36 -9.47
CA THR A 188 -11.38 1.33 -10.46
C THR A 188 -12.55 1.16 -11.43
N GLY A 189 -12.23 1.01 -12.72
CA GLY A 189 -13.20 0.69 -13.77
C GLY A 189 -13.47 -0.82 -13.85
N VAL A 190 -12.46 -1.63 -13.55
CA VAL A 190 -12.52 -3.09 -13.52
C VAL A 190 -11.97 -3.59 -12.21
N GLY A 191 -12.71 -4.46 -11.55
CA GLY A 191 -12.29 -5.03 -10.28
C GLY A 191 -13.38 -5.91 -9.68
N PRO A 192 -13.18 -6.37 -8.44
CA PRO A 192 -14.19 -7.07 -7.70
C PRO A 192 -15.50 -6.29 -7.67
N TRP A 193 -16.62 -6.99 -7.71
CA TRP A 193 -17.93 -6.38 -7.53
C TRP A 193 -18.66 -7.15 -6.44
N THR A 194 -19.45 -6.43 -5.65
CA THR A 194 -20.30 -6.99 -4.60
C THR A 194 -21.72 -6.47 -4.77
N ARG A 195 -22.73 -7.28 -4.39
CA ARG A 195 -24.14 -6.86 -4.40
C ARG A 195 -24.48 -5.98 -3.19
N ILE A 196 -23.74 -6.16 -2.10
CA ILE A 196 -23.93 -5.48 -0.83
C ILE A 196 -22.76 -4.52 -0.67
N GLU A 197 -23.03 -3.33 -0.14
CA GLU A 197 -22.01 -2.32 0.13
C GLU A 197 -20.89 -2.91 1.04
N PRO A 198 -19.60 -2.66 0.74
CA PRO A 198 -18.47 -3.27 1.43
C PRO A 198 -18.47 -3.16 2.96
N THR A 199 -18.82 -2.01 3.51
CA THR A 199 -18.89 -1.78 4.96
C THR A 199 -19.91 -2.71 5.60
N SER A 200 -21.09 -2.82 5.00
CA SER A 200 -22.16 -3.71 5.44
C SER A 200 -21.73 -5.18 5.38
N VAL A 201 -20.97 -5.58 4.33
CA VAL A 201 -20.40 -6.94 4.22
C VAL A 201 -19.43 -7.22 5.35
N VAL A 202 -18.53 -6.29 5.65
CA VAL A 202 -17.55 -6.45 6.74
C VAL A 202 -18.26 -6.51 8.09
N GLU A 203 -19.24 -5.64 8.35
CA GLU A 203 -19.99 -5.63 9.62
C GLU A 203 -20.77 -6.93 9.85
N GLN A 204 -21.32 -7.53 8.81
CA GLN A 204 -22.03 -8.80 8.85
C GLN A 204 -21.13 -10.03 8.68
N ALA A 205 -19.82 -9.82 8.51
CA ALA A 205 -18.89 -10.90 8.24
C ALA A 205 -18.90 -11.93 9.38
N GLY A 206 -18.99 -13.20 8.98
CA GLY A 206 -19.15 -14.34 9.88
C GLY A 206 -17.82 -14.89 10.38
N GLU A 207 -17.79 -16.20 10.59
CA GLU A 207 -16.67 -16.88 11.25
C GLU A 207 -15.29 -16.72 10.58
N PRO A 208 -15.12 -16.76 9.23
CA PRO A 208 -13.80 -16.57 8.62
C PRO A 208 -13.13 -15.24 8.97
N PHE A 209 -13.95 -14.20 9.18
CA PHE A 209 -13.48 -12.88 9.58
C PHE A 209 -13.00 -12.86 11.03
N LEU A 210 -13.55 -13.68 11.93
CA LEU A 210 -13.21 -13.67 13.35
C LEU A 210 -12.12 -14.69 13.73
N SER A 211 -12.02 -15.79 12.99
CA SER A 211 -11.01 -16.82 13.24
C SER A 211 -9.67 -16.53 12.60
N THR A 212 -9.62 -15.61 11.63
CA THR A 212 -8.38 -15.19 10.98
C THR A 212 -7.68 -14.12 11.79
N LYS A 213 -6.37 -14.27 12.03
CA LYS A 213 -5.56 -13.19 12.61
C LYS A 213 -5.14 -12.20 11.53
N LEU A 214 -5.23 -10.90 11.80
CA LEU A 214 -4.91 -9.86 10.83
C LEU A 214 -3.62 -9.10 11.18
N LEU A 215 -2.85 -8.81 10.14
CA LEU A 215 -1.77 -7.85 10.14
C LEU A 215 -2.09 -6.80 9.07
N LEU A 216 -2.18 -5.54 9.44
CA LEU A 216 -2.53 -4.42 8.57
C LEU A 216 -1.34 -3.47 8.48
N GLY A 217 -1.09 -2.93 7.30
CA GLY A 217 0.07 -2.09 7.03
C GLY A 217 -0.25 -0.90 6.14
N THR A 218 0.38 0.24 6.44
CA THR A 218 0.42 1.42 5.57
C THR A 218 1.84 1.94 5.44
N THR A 219 2.08 2.62 4.32
CA THR A 219 3.25 3.48 4.10
C THR A 219 2.89 4.93 4.44
N THR A 220 3.88 5.82 4.45
CA THR A 220 3.68 7.23 4.82
C THR A 220 2.92 8.00 3.75
N THR A 221 3.32 7.85 2.48
CA THR A 221 2.65 8.47 1.34
C THR A 221 2.07 7.39 0.43
N GLU A 222 0.81 7.07 0.67
CA GLU A 222 0.08 6.09 -0.13
C GLU A 222 -0.23 6.64 -1.53
N SER A 223 -0.67 7.89 -1.63
CA SER A 223 -1.18 8.47 -2.89
C SER A 223 -0.11 9.09 -3.80
N PHE A 224 1.17 8.76 -3.59
CA PHE A 224 2.28 9.28 -4.41
C PHE A 224 2.06 9.03 -5.90
N LEU A 225 1.62 7.81 -6.25
CA LEU A 225 1.42 7.36 -7.63
C LEU A 225 0.19 7.99 -8.31
N ASP A 226 -0.63 8.76 -7.59
CA ASP A 226 -1.79 9.46 -8.14
C ASP A 226 -1.44 10.81 -8.81
N PHE A 227 -0.18 11.21 -8.71
CA PHE A 227 0.37 12.47 -9.22
C PHE A 227 1.38 12.22 -10.34
N ASN A 228 1.48 13.17 -11.26
CA ASN A 228 2.51 13.13 -12.30
C ASN A 228 3.85 13.64 -11.75
N ASN A 229 4.94 13.34 -12.47
CA ASN A 229 6.29 13.70 -12.05
C ASN A 229 6.51 15.21 -11.90
N GLN A 230 5.82 16.04 -12.69
CA GLN A 230 5.95 17.50 -12.62
C GLN A 230 5.35 18.04 -11.32
N ASP A 231 4.13 17.61 -10.97
CA ASP A 231 3.47 17.95 -9.72
C ASP A 231 4.29 17.47 -8.51
N ILE A 232 4.86 16.25 -8.61
CA ILE A 232 5.75 15.71 -7.58
C ILE A 232 7.03 16.53 -7.46
N GLN A 233 7.64 16.98 -8.55
CA GLN A 233 8.92 17.70 -8.48
C GLN A 233 8.76 19.15 -8.01
N TYR A 234 7.75 19.86 -8.53
CA TYR A 234 7.63 21.32 -8.37
C TYR A 234 6.51 21.74 -7.40
N GLY A 235 5.66 20.82 -6.97
CA GLY A 235 4.48 21.13 -6.16
C GLY A 235 3.26 21.47 -7.02
N ILE A 236 2.17 21.86 -6.36
CA ILE A 236 0.91 22.23 -7.01
C ILE A 236 0.35 23.53 -6.46
N GLU A 237 -0.36 24.27 -7.30
CA GLU A 237 -1.07 25.47 -6.89
C GLU A 237 -2.41 25.13 -6.21
N GLU A 238 -2.93 26.09 -5.43
CA GLU A 238 -4.19 25.91 -4.69
C GLU A 238 -5.37 25.53 -5.60
N ASP A 239 -5.48 26.13 -6.78
CA ASP A 239 -6.55 25.81 -7.75
C ASP A 239 -6.44 24.37 -8.25
N GLN A 240 -5.22 23.85 -8.40
CA GLN A 240 -5.01 22.47 -8.77
C GLN A 240 -5.39 21.53 -7.63
N ARG A 241 -4.96 21.80 -6.38
CA ARG A 241 -5.44 21.08 -5.19
C ARG A 241 -6.96 21.03 -5.16
N ASN A 242 -7.61 22.17 -5.29
CA ASN A 242 -9.06 22.26 -5.20
C ASN A 242 -9.76 21.44 -6.31
N ARG A 243 -9.21 21.40 -7.53
CA ARG A 243 -9.70 20.53 -8.61
C ARG A 243 -9.49 19.05 -8.31
N VAL A 244 -8.33 18.68 -7.79
CA VAL A 244 -7.99 17.30 -7.38
C VAL A 244 -8.98 16.81 -6.32
N LEU A 245 -9.12 17.54 -5.22
CA LEU A 245 -9.99 17.16 -4.10
C LEU A 245 -11.46 17.14 -4.50
N ARG A 246 -11.95 18.11 -5.29
CA ARG A 246 -13.33 18.07 -5.81
C ARG A 246 -13.58 16.86 -6.70
N THR A 247 -12.60 16.50 -7.53
CA THR A 247 -12.70 15.31 -8.40
C THR A 247 -12.81 14.05 -7.55
N TYR A 248 -11.98 13.93 -6.52
CA TYR A 248 -12.06 12.82 -5.57
C TYR A 248 -13.44 12.77 -4.89
N VAL A 249 -13.86 13.88 -4.26
CA VAL A 249 -15.12 13.93 -3.50
C VAL A 249 -16.32 13.59 -4.38
N ARG A 250 -16.38 14.14 -5.61
CA ARG A 250 -17.46 13.85 -6.56
C ARG A 250 -17.51 12.38 -6.98
N ASN A 251 -16.36 11.72 -7.07
CA ASN A 251 -16.30 10.34 -7.52
C ASN A 251 -16.55 9.37 -6.34
N ALA A 252 -16.03 9.65 -5.15
CA ALA A 252 -16.09 8.77 -3.99
C ALA A 252 -17.38 8.90 -3.17
N TYR A 253 -18.06 10.06 -3.20
CA TYR A 253 -19.26 10.33 -2.40
C TYR A 253 -20.45 10.71 -3.28
N ILE A 254 -21.66 10.47 -2.75
CA ILE A 254 -22.93 10.74 -3.44
C ILE A 254 -23.59 12.02 -2.91
N TYR A 255 -23.51 12.26 -1.60
CA TYR A 255 -24.22 13.33 -0.90
C TYR A 255 -23.23 14.30 -0.23
N HIS A 256 -23.70 15.52 0.06
CA HIS A 256 -22.94 16.54 0.82
C HIS A 256 -21.56 16.88 0.24
N LEU A 257 -21.44 16.89 -1.10
CA LEU A 257 -20.15 17.04 -1.78
C LEU A 257 -19.44 18.36 -1.43
N ASN A 258 -20.19 19.45 -1.25
CA ASN A 258 -19.63 20.76 -0.97
C ASN A 258 -19.11 20.86 0.46
N GLU A 259 -19.85 20.28 1.40
CA GLU A 259 -19.51 20.23 2.82
C GLU A 259 -18.28 19.35 3.02
N ILE A 260 -18.28 18.13 2.45
CA ILE A 260 -17.14 17.22 2.51
C ILE A 260 -15.90 17.88 1.93
N PHE A 261 -15.99 18.47 0.73
CA PHE A 261 -14.86 19.17 0.13
C PHE A 261 -14.35 20.32 1.03
N SER A 262 -15.25 21.11 1.60
CA SER A 262 -14.89 22.24 2.45
C SER A 262 -14.20 21.79 3.74
N THR A 263 -14.69 20.71 4.36
CA THR A 263 -14.09 20.10 5.56
C THR A 263 -12.72 19.52 5.26
N VAL A 264 -12.57 18.73 4.19
CA VAL A 264 -11.27 18.15 3.81
C VAL A 264 -10.26 19.26 3.50
N ARG A 265 -10.66 20.28 2.73
CA ARG A 265 -9.78 21.43 2.47
C ARG A 265 -9.38 22.12 3.77
N ASN A 266 -10.30 22.28 4.71
CA ASN A 266 -10.03 22.94 5.99
C ASN A 266 -9.04 22.14 6.85
N GLU A 267 -9.24 20.83 6.94
CA GLU A 267 -8.40 19.94 7.75
C GLU A 267 -6.96 19.89 7.25
N TYR A 268 -6.78 19.74 5.92
CA TYR A 268 -5.45 19.59 5.29
C TYR A 268 -4.85 20.91 4.80
N THR A 269 -5.25 22.03 5.39
CA THR A 269 -4.59 23.33 5.19
C THR A 269 -3.87 23.73 6.47
N ASP A 270 -2.56 23.95 6.37
CA ASP A 270 -1.77 24.50 7.47
C ASP A 270 -2.12 25.99 7.68
N TRP A 271 -3.05 26.28 8.59
CA TRP A 271 -3.51 27.64 8.84
C TRP A 271 -2.50 28.52 9.58
N GLU A 272 -1.40 27.95 10.11
CA GLU A 272 -0.34 28.74 10.75
C GLU A 272 0.45 29.56 9.72
N LYS A 273 0.50 29.08 8.47
CA LYS A 273 1.20 29.76 7.37
C LYS A 273 0.20 30.45 6.43
N PRO A 274 0.17 31.79 6.37
CA PRO A 274 -0.77 32.52 5.51
C PRO A 274 -0.47 32.36 4.02
N ILE A 275 0.80 32.13 3.65
CA ILE A 275 1.22 31.86 2.27
C ILE A 275 1.74 30.43 2.22
N GLN A 276 1.04 29.60 1.45
CA GLN A 276 1.40 28.20 1.26
C GLN A 276 2.33 28.06 0.06
N HIS A 277 3.50 27.45 0.27
CA HIS A 277 4.39 27.09 -0.82
C HIS A 277 3.78 25.92 -1.62
N PRO A 278 3.89 25.88 -2.97
CA PRO A 278 3.30 24.81 -3.80
C PRO A 278 3.67 23.38 -3.38
N ILE A 279 4.88 23.19 -2.85
CA ILE A 279 5.33 21.91 -2.27
C ILE A 279 4.51 21.52 -1.03
N ASN A 280 4.21 22.46 -0.13
CA ASN A 280 3.39 22.17 1.05
C ASN A 280 1.95 21.84 0.67
N ILE A 281 1.41 22.55 -0.34
CA ILE A 281 0.07 22.27 -0.89
C ILE A 281 0.03 20.86 -1.48
N ARG A 282 1.07 20.47 -2.22
CA ARG A 282 1.23 19.10 -2.75
C ARG A 282 1.25 18.08 -1.62
N ASP A 283 2.10 18.29 -0.61
CA ASP A 283 2.28 17.37 0.51
C ASP A 283 0.97 17.15 1.27
N SER A 284 0.26 18.22 1.63
CA SER A 284 -1.02 18.10 2.33
C SER A 284 -2.13 17.51 1.45
N THR A 285 -2.06 17.68 0.13
CA THR A 285 -2.99 17.03 -0.81
C THR A 285 -2.69 15.53 -0.94
N LEU A 286 -1.41 15.14 -0.95
CA LEU A 286 -0.99 13.74 -0.92
C LEU A 286 -1.44 13.06 0.37
N GLU A 287 -1.29 13.72 1.51
CA GLU A 287 -1.74 13.25 2.82
C GLU A 287 -3.27 13.05 2.83
N ALA A 288 -4.04 14.07 2.42
CA ALA A 288 -5.50 14.00 2.35
C ALA A 288 -6.01 12.82 1.51
N LEU A 289 -5.38 12.57 0.36
CA LEU A 289 -5.74 11.45 -0.51
C LEU A 289 -5.28 10.11 0.08
N SER A 290 -4.08 10.05 0.68
CA SER A 290 -3.55 8.83 1.31
C SER A 290 -4.48 8.34 2.41
N ASP A 291 -4.93 9.28 3.24
CA ASP A 291 -5.85 9.01 4.33
C ASP A 291 -7.21 8.54 3.82
N ALA A 292 -7.76 9.26 2.84
CA ALA A 292 -9.08 8.96 2.31
C ALA A 292 -9.12 7.64 1.50
N HIS A 293 -8.06 7.33 0.75
CA HIS A 293 -7.98 6.14 -0.10
C HIS A 293 -7.66 4.86 0.66
N THR A 294 -6.75 4.94 1.65
CA THR A 294 -6.03 3.75 2.12
C THR A 294 -5.98 3.68 3.64
N VAL A 295 -5.49 4.73 4.31
CA VAL A 295 -5.26 4.68 5.76
C VAL A 295 -6.57 4.59 6.54
N ALA A 296 -7.53 5.49 6.31
CA ALA A 296 -8.80 5.47 7.04
C ALA A 296 -9.62 4.19 6.78
N PRO A 297 -9.73 3.68 5.54
CA PRO A 297 -10.35 2.37 5.28
C PRO A 297 -9.67 1.19 6.00
N LEU A 298 -8.33 1.16 6.03
CA LEU A 298 -7.58 0.11 6.75
C LEU A 298 -7.78 0.18 8.26
N LEU A 299 -7.69 1.39 8.84
CA LEU A 299 -7.99 1.61 10.26
C LEU A 299 -9.43 1.22 10.59
N ARG A 300 -10.38 1.54 9.72
CA ARG A 300 -11.79 1.13 9.90
C ARG A 300 -11.92 -0.39 9.90
N LEU A 301 -11.26 -1.09 8.98
CA LEU A 301 -11.24 -2.55 8.95
C LEU A 301 -10.63 -3.13 10.23
N GLY A 302 -9.46 -2.62 10.65
CA GLY A 302 -8.78 -3.03 11.89
C GLY A 302 -9.62 -2.80 13.13
N TYR A 303 -10.33 -1.66 13.21
CA TYR A 303 -11.29 -1.37 14.26
C TYR A 303 -12.46 -2.37 14.26
N LEU A 304 -13.08 -2.63 13.10
CA LEU A 304 -14.22 -3.57 13.01
C LEU A 304 -13.84 -5.01 13.33
N HIS A 305 -12.59 -5.40 13.09
CA HIS A 305 -12.02 -6.71 13.38
C HIS A 305 -11.67 -6.85 14.87
N SER A 306 -10.84 -5.95 15.40
CA SER A 306 -10.42 -5.94 16.81
C SER A 306 -11.58 -5.76 17.79
N ARG A 307 -12.58 -4.92 17.45
CA ARG A 307 -13.79 -4.73 18.26
C ARG A 307 -14.57 -6.02 18.51
N ARG A 308 -14.46 -6.99 17.59
CA ARG A 308 -15.10 -8.32 17.73
C ARG A 308 -14.18 -9.35 18.38
N GLY A 309 -13.07 -8.92 18.97
CA GLY A 309 -12.15 -9.76 19.75
C GLY A 309 -11.13 -10.54 18.92
N ALA A 310 -11.05 -10.29 17.61
CA ALA A 310 -10.13 -11.01 16.74
C ALA A 310 -8.73 -10.35 16.75
N PRO A 311 -7.62 -11.13 16.86
CA PRO A 311 -6.28 -10.58 16.97
C PRO A 311 -5.90 -9.76 15.73
N THR A 312 -5.53 -8.51 15.96
CA THR A 312 -5.19 -7.54 14.92
C THR A 312 -3.86 -6.90 15.27
N TYR A 313 -2.97 -6.77 14.30
CA TYR A 313 -1.73 -6.02 14.41
C TYR A 313 -1.73 -4.93 13.34
N PHE A 314 -1.23 -3.75 13.67
CA PHE A 314 -1.11 -2.65 12.72
C PHE A 314 0.34 -2.17 12.68
N TYR A 315 0.87 -1.87 11.49
CA TYR A 315 2.14 -1.17 11.33
C TYR A 315 2.02 0.03 10.39
N HIS A 316 2.88 1.01 10.64
CA HIS A 316 3.17 2.10 9.74
C HIS A 316 4.63 1.97 9.31
N PHE A 317 4.86 1.74 8.02
CA PHE A 317 6.20 1.72 7.45
C PHE A 317 6.63 3.15 7.18
N ASN A 318 7.51 3.70 8.00
CA ASN A 318 8.03 5.06 7.90
C ASN A 318 9.55 5.03 7.69
N TYR A 319 10.01 4.10 6.84
CA TYR A 319 11.41 3.95 6.50
C TYR A 319 11.58 4.17 5.00
N GLN A 320 12.54 5.01 4.65
CA GLN A 320 12.90 5.28 3.27
C GLN A 320 14.41 5.03 3.12
N SER A 321 14.77 4.30 2.06
CA SER A 321 16.19 4.10 1.74
C SER A 321 16.84 5.43 1.37
N LYS A 322 18.09 5.63 1.76
CA LYS A 322 18.89 6.80 1.34
C LYS A 322 19.09 6.84 -0.18
N GLU A 323 19.15 5.66 -0.79
CA GLU A 323 19.27 5.45 -2.23
C GLU A 323 17.88 5.16 -2.84
N SER A 324 16.81 5.70 -2.24
CA SER A 324 15.46 5.61 -2.81
C SER A 324 15.32 6.57 -3.99
N ASP A 325 14.62 6.12 -5.03
CA ASP A 325 14.28 6.93 -6.20
C ASP A 325 13.24 8.01 -5.87
N TYR A 326 12.60 7.92 -4.70
CA TYR A 326 11.57 8.85 -4.27
C TYR A 326 12.14 10.05 -3.50
N PRO A 327 11.45 11.21 -3.54
CA PRO A 327 11.85 12.37 -2.75
C PRO A 327 11.87 12.05 -1.26
N GLN A 328 13.01 12.27 -0.61
CA GLN A 328 13.24 11.91 0.81
C GLN A 328 12.31 12.62 1.82
N ARG A 329 11.65 13.69 1.39
CA ARG A 329 10.74 14.48 2.23
C ARG A 329 9.38 13.79 2.46
N LEU A 330 8.96 12.91 1.55
CA LEU A 330 7.62 12.31 1.58
C LEU A 330 7.53 11.05 2.46
N GLY A 331 8.64 10.65 3.07
CA GLY A 331 8.72 9.37 3.77
C GLY A 331 8.58 8.20 2.79
N SER A 332 8.12 7.06 3.30
CA SER A 332 7.96 5.88 2.47
C SER A 332 6.79 6.03 1.50
N VAL A 333 6.95 5.47 0.30
CA VAL A 333 5.93 5.43 -0.74
C VAL A 333 5.28 4.05 -0.79
N ARG A 334 3.99 3.99 -1.17
CA ARG A 334 3.25 2.73 -1.39
C ARG A 334 4.09 1.71 -2.15
N GLY A 335 4.25 0.52 -1.57
CA GLY A 335 4.97 -0.60 -2.16
C GLY A 335 6.45 -0.68 -1.80
N GLU A 336 7.06 0.36 -1.20
CA GLU A 336 8.45 0.28 -0.74
C GLU A 336 8.64 -0.80 0.34
N ASP A 337 7.63 -1.02 1.19
CA ASP A 337 7.66 -2.01 2.26
C ASP A 337 7.68 -3.46 1.75
N VAL A 338 7.08 -3.74 0.59
CA VAL A 338 7.10 -5.05 -0.08
C VAL A 338 8.54 -5.52 -0.32
N ASN A 339 9.46 -4.63 -0.69
CA ASN A 339 10.87 -4.98 -0.92
C ASN A 339 11.55 -5.48 0.36
N TYR A 340 11.22 -4.89 1.51
CA TYR A 340 11.75 -5.32 2.82
C TYR A 340 11.10 -6.62 3.28
N ILE A 341 9.81 -6.81 3.01
CA ILE A 341 9.08 -8.06 3.31
C ILE A 341 9.64 -9.24 2.50
N LEU A 342 10.05 -9.02 1.25
CA LEU A 342 10.68 -10.05 0.43
C LEU A 342 12.16 -10.28 0.76
N GLY A 343 12.79 -9.37 1.50
CA GLY A 343 14.20 -9.45 1.91
C GLY A 343 15.17 -9.01 0.82
N LEU A 344 14.74 -8.21 -0.15
CA LEU A 344 15.59 -7.73 -1.26
C LEU A 344 16.87 -6.99 -0.79
N PRO A 345 16.85 -6.22 0.32
CA PRO A 345 18.06 -5.58 0.83
C PRO A 345 19.21 -6.54 1.16
N LEU A 346 18.92 -7.79 1.54
CA LEU A 346 19.93 -8.78 1.92
C LEU A 346 20.74 -9.29 0.72
N VAL A 347 20.24 -9.10 -0.51
CA VAL A 347 20.87 -9.58 -1.76
C VAL A 347 21.24 -8.45 -2.72
N GLY A 348 21.06 -7.19 -2.31
CA GLY A 348 21.36 -6.03 -3.16
C GLY A 348 20.33 -5.82 -4.28
N GLY A 349 19.06 -6.17 -4.05
CA GLY A 349 18.00 -6.08 -5.06
C GLY A 349 17.94 -7.26 -6.01
N LEU A 350 16.94 -7.25 -6.90
CA LEU A 350 16.72 -8.29 -7.90
C LEU A 350 16.37 -7.67 -9.26
N PRO A 351 16.42 -8.40 -10.38
CA PRO A 351 16.23 -7.81 -11.72
C PRO A 351 14.92 -7.02 -11.92
N TYR A 352 13.83 -7.43 -11.25
CA TYR A 352 12.54 -6.73 -11.32
C TYR A 352 12.44 -5.53 -10.38
N PHE A 353 13.26 -5.49 -9.32
CA PHE A 353 13.31 -4.43 -8.31
C PHE A 353 14.78 -4.09 -8.02
N PRO A 354 15.51 -3.50 -8.99
CA PRO A 354 16.91 -3.16 -8.80
C PRO A 354 17.01 -1.92 -7.90
N GLN A 355 17.71 -2.04 -6.79
CA GLN A 355 17.98 -0.90 -5.90
C GLN A 355 19.28 -1.13 -5.14
N ASN A 356 20.02 -0.05 -4.91
CA ASN A 356 21.19 -0.08 -4.03
C ASN A 356 20.72 0.01 -2.57
N TYR A 357 21.15 -0.95 -1.76
CA TYR A 357 20.80 -0.99 -0.34
C TYR A 357 22.03 -0.75 0.52
N THR A 358 21.86 0.08 1.53
CA THR A 358 22.82 0.39 2.58
C THR A 358 22.81 -0.67 3.68
N ALA A 359 23.84 -0.66 4.52
CA ALA A 359 23.89 -1.52 5.70
C ALA A 359 22.76 -1.25 6.71
N GLN A 360 22.09 -0.10 6.63
CA GLN A 360 20.92 0.19 7.47
C GLN A 360 19.67 -0.48 6.90
N ASP A 361 19.50 -0.49 5.57
CA ASP A 361 18.39 -1.16 4.90
C ASP A 361 18.38 -2.65 5.21
N ILE A 362 19.55 -3.29 5.24
CA ILE A 362 19.70 -4.70 5.62
C ILE A 362 19.13 -4.97 7.02
N LYS A 363 19.45 -4.14 8.01
CA LYS A 363 18.95 -4.33 9.39
C LYS A 363 17.44 -4.13 9.51
N VAL A 364 16.90 -3.17 8.77
CA VAL A 364 15.44 -2.95 8.71
C VAL A 364 14.78 -4.17 8.07
N ALA A 365 15.31 -4.64 6.95
CA ALA A 365 14.81 -5.83 6.27
C ALA A 365 14.86 -7.09 7.16
N GLU A 366 15.96 -7.32 7.89
CA GLU A 366 16.06 -8.42 8.84
C GLU A 366 14.96 -8.36 9.92
N THR A 367 14.66 -7.16 10.42
CA THR A 367 13.59 -6.96 11.41
C THR A 367 12.23 -7.29 10.80
N VAL A 368 11.92 -6.75 9.63
CA VAL A 368 10.67 -6.98 8.91
C VAL A 368 10.49 -8.46 8.60
N LEU A 369 11.52 -9.12 8.08
CA LEU A 369 11.53 -10.55 7.80
C LEU A 369 11.22 -11.39 9.05
N ILE A 370 11.84 -11.07 10.19
CA ILE A 370 11.56 -11.78 11.46
C ILE A 370 10.09 -11.61 11.84
N LEU A 371 9.57 -10.38 11.88
CA LEU A 371 8.21 -10.10 12.32
C LEU A 371 7.15 -10.77 11.42
N PHE A 372 7.30 -10.65 10.08
CA PHE A 372 6.36 -11.24 9.13
C PHE A 372 6.40 -12.77 9.13
N THR A 373 7.59 -13.38 9.26
CA THR A 373 7.73 -14.85 9.29
C THR A 373 7.25 -15.43 10.63
N ASN A 374 7.48 -14.73 11.74
CA ASN A 374 6.91 -15.06 13.04
C ASN A 374 5.38 -15.02 13.01
N PHE A 375 4.82 -13.92 12.47
CA PHE A 375 3.38 -13.83 12.25
C PHE A 375 2.87 -15.01 11.41
N ALA A 376 3.55 -15.38 10.33
CA ALA A 376 3.14 -16.53 9.53
C ALA A 376 3.19 -17.86 10.30
N LYS A 377 4.18 -18.05 11.18
CA LYS A 377 4.38 -19.27 11.97
C LYS A 377 3.36 -19.43 13.11
N THR A 378 3.16 -18.38 13.90
CA THR A 378 2.42 -18.43 15.17
C THR A 378 1.15 -17.58 15.13
N GLY A 379 1.15 -16.52 14.31
CA GLY A 379 0.13 -15.49 14.31
C GLY A 379 0.37 -14.42 15.36
N ASP A 380 1.56 -14.38 15.92
CA ASP A 380 2.07 -13.30 16.74
C ASP A 380 3.43 -12.89 16.15
N PRO A 381 3.60 -11.65 15.68
CA PRO A 381 4.88 -11.18 15.12
C PRO A 381 6.06 -11.30 16.10
N ASN A 382 5.79 -11.37 17.39
CA ASN A 382 6.81 -11.43 18.43
C ASN A 382 7.32 -12.86 18.72
N GLU A 383 6.64 -13.89 18.20
CA GLU A 383 6.93 -15.30 18.51
C GLU A 383 7.10 -16.17 17.24
N PRO A 384 8.06 -17.11 17.19
CA PRO A 384 8.95 -17.50 18.28
C PRO A 384 10.10 -16.51 18.50
N ARG A 385 10.44 -16.25 19.76
CA ARG A 385 11.74 -15.63 20.09
C ARG A 385 12.86 -16.61 19.74
N ARG A 386 13.86 -16.17 18.95
CA ARG A 386 15.03 -17.01 18.62
C ARG A 386 15.69 -17.49 19.92
N PRO A 387 15.94 -18.81 20.11
CA PRO A 387 16.64 -19.31 21.28
C PRO A 387 18.07 -18.76 21.31
N GLU A 388 18.53 -18.36 22.51
CA GLU A 388 19.85 -17.79 22.70
C GLU A 388 20.94 -18.77 22.26
N GLY A 389 21.71 -18.43 21.21
CA GLY A 389 23.00 -19.08 20.94
C GLY A 389 23.24 -19.76 19.59
N MET A 390 22.26 -19.85 18.67
CA MET A 390 22.48 -20.44 17.33
C MET A 390 22.67 -19.39 16.22
N GLY A 391 23.69 -18.54 16.35
CA GLY A 391 24.12 -17.64 15.27
C GLY A 391 25.59 -17.25 15.41
N HIS A 392 26.40 -17.57 14.40
CA HIS A 392 27.77 -17.06 14.26
C HIS A 392 27.72 -15.62 13.70
N SER A 393 27.36 -14.64 14.53
CA SER A 393 27.65 -13.22 14.29
C SER A 393 27.40 -12.40 15.55
N LYS A 394 28.10 -11.27 15.69
CA LYS A 394 28.01 -10.32 16.82
C LYS A 394 26.69 -9.51 16.81
N GLU A 395 25.55 -10.14 16.50
CA GLU A 395 24.19 -9.52 16.46
C GLU A 395 23.49 -9.49 17.84
N LYS A 396 24.27 -9.43 18.92
CA LYS A 396 23.80 -9.75 20.27
C LYS A 396 22.99 -8.65 20.99
N GLY A 397 22.38 -7.65 20.34
CA GLY A 397 21.79 -6.57 21.16
C GLY A 397 20.77 -5.56 20.62
N ARG A 398 20.30 -5.58 19.36
CA ARG A 398 19.47 -4.46 18.85
C ARG A 398 17.97 -4.70 18.68
N HIS A 399 17.50 -5.94 18.58
CA HIS A 399 16.06 -6.25 18.56
C HIS A 399 15.51 -6.57 19.97
N ARG A 400 16.35 -6.43 21.01
CA ARG A 400 15.94 -6.56 22.42
C ARG A 400 15.00 -5.40 22.77
N GLY A 401 13.69 -5.62 22.67
CA GLY A 401 12.67 -4.71 23.20
C GLY A 401 11.64 -4.18 22.20
N LEU A 402 11.76 -4.51 20.90
CA LEU A 402 10.70 -4.17 19.95
C LEU A 402 9.53 -5.15 20.14
N MET A 403 8.48 -4.68 20.81
CA MET A 403 7.24 -5.42 21.03
C MET A 403 6.18 -4.87 20.10
N TRP A 404 5.66 -5.72 19.21
CA TRP A 404 4.51 -5.40 18.39
C TRP A 404 3.23 -5.75 19.15
N GLU A 405 2.62 -4.76 19.80
CA GLU A 405 1.39 -4.92 20.56
C GLU A 405 0.17 -5.13 19.66
N LEU A 406 -0.89 -5.71 20.21
CA LEU A 406 -2.17 -5.86 19.53
C LEU A 406 -2.83 -4.50 19.31
N TYR A 407 -3.44 -4.33 18.15
CA TYR A 407 -4.30 -3.21 17.85
C TYR A 407 -5.67 -3.45 18.50
N GLU A 408 -6.02 -2.62 19.48
CA GLU A 408 -7.30 -2.63 20.17
C GLU A 408 -8.08 -1.34 19.88
N PRO A 409 -9.43 -1.36 19.89
CA PRO A 409 -10.24 -0.15 19.65
C PRO A 409 -9.97 1.00 20.62
N THR A 410 -9.53 0.67 21.84
CA THR A 410 -9.27 1.60 22.94
C THR A 410 -7.88 2.23 22.86
N THR A 411 -6.86 1.43 22.59
CA THR A 411 -5.45 1.87 22.61
C THR A 411 -4.95 2.27 21.23
N GLN A 412 -5.50 1.68 20.17
CA GLN A 412 -5.14 1.91 18.76
C GLN A 412 -3.63 1.86 18.48
N LEU A 413 -2.93 0.99 19.21
CA LEU A 413 -1.48 0.87 19.10
C LEU A 413 -1.08 0.26 17.76
N TYR A 414 -0.04 0.83 17.17
CA TYR A 414 0.59 0.35 15.96
C TYR A 414 2.11 0.40 16.09
N LEU A 415 2.79 -0.45 15.32
CA LEU A 415 4.25 -0.46 15.23
C LEU A 415 4.71 0.50 14.13
N SER A 416 5.51 1.52 14.49
CA SER A 416 6.19 2.35 13.50
C SER A 416 7.55 1.72 13.14
N LEU A 417 7.75 1.41 11.85
CA LEU A 417 9.01 0.92 11.32
C LEU A 417 9.77 2.09 10.69
N PHE A 418 10.67 2.72 11.45
CA PHE A 418 11.40 3.93 11.02
C PHE A 418 12.93 3.81 11.19
N GLN A 419 13.68 4.79 10.68
CA GLN A 419 15.14 4.82 10.77
C GLN A 419 15.59 5.07 12.22
N GLN A 420 16.31 4.11 12.78
CA GLN A 420 16.78 4.12 14.16
C GLN A 420 17.91 5.15 14.38
N GLN A 421 17.54 6.42 14.64
CA GLN A 421 18.46 7.39 15.26
C GLN A 421 18.05 7.82 16.69
N TYR A 422 16.81 7.58 17.10
CA TYR A 422 16.37 7.83 18.48
C TYR A 422 15.40 6.73 18.92
N PHE A 423 15.87 5.80 19.75
CA PHE A 423 15.00 5.02 20.63
C PHE A 423 14.91 5.79 21.95
N ASP A 424 14.10 6.84 21.95
CA ASP A 424 13.50 7.34 23.18
C ASP A 424 11.99 7.33 22.98
N HIS A 425 11.28 6.93 24.03
CA HIS A 425 9.88 6.50 24.02
C HIS A 425 8.94 7.51 23.35
N CYS A 426 8.44 7.19 22.15
CA CYS A 426 7.25 7.83 21.60
C CYS A 426 6.14 6.78 21.42
N LYS A 427 5.27 6.67 22.44
CA LYS A 427 3.93 6.09 22.28
C LYS A 427 3.04 7.20 21.71
N LEU A 428 2.73 7.16 20.42
CA LEU A 428 1.68 7.99 19.84
C LEU A 428 0.34 7.27 20.02
N LEU A 429 -0.48 7.79 20.93
CA LEU A 429 -1.87 7.37 21.14
C LEU A 429 -2.76 8.15 20.18
N CYS A 430 -3.60 7.46 19.40
CA CYS A 430 -4.71 8.09 18.68
C CYS A 430 -5.93 8.05 19.60
N GLN A 431 -6.27 9.15 20.28
CA GLN A 431 -7.47 9.19 21.13
C GLN A 431 -8.71 9.65 20.35
N PRO A 432 -9.91 9.10 20.63
CA PRO A 432 -11.13 9.41 19.87
C PRO A 432 -11.91 10.62 20.38
N ASN A 433 -11.39 11.41 21.33
CA ASN A 433 -12.15 12.50 21.94
C ASN A 433 -11.36 13.80 21.98
N ASN A 434 -12.03 14.84 21.51
CA ASN A 434 -11.57 16.18 21.20
C ASN A 434 -11.31 17.02 22.48
N GLU A 435 -10.32 16.67 23.29
CA GLU A 435 -9.85 17.49 24.41
C GLU A 435 -8.32 17.69 24.37
N PHE A 436 -7.92 18.96 24.28
CA PHE A 436 -6.52 19.40 24.34
C PHE A 436 -5.94 19.10 25.73
N ILE A 437 -4.91 18.25 25.78
CA ILE A 437 -3.92 18.26 26.85
C ILE A 437 -2.53 18.30 26.18
N GLU A 438 -1.88 19.44 26.37
CA GLU A 438 -0.48 19.69 26.04
C GLU A 438 0.38 18.81 26.97
N GLU A 439 1.00 17.74 26.46
CA GLU A 439 2.08 17.06 27.19
C GLU A 439 3.21 16.63 26.24
N THR A 440 4.19 17.55 26.15
CA THR A 440 5.64 17.35 25.98
C THR A 440 6.16 16.29 24.99
N CYS A 441 6.29 16.69 23.72
CA CYS A 441 7.31 16.19 22.78
C CYS A 441 8.18 17.33 22.20
N LEU A 442 8.19 18.49 22.85
CA LEU A 442 9.04 19.64 22.54
C LEU A 442 10.05 19.80 23.68
N ASP A 443 11.17 19.09 23.58
CA ASP A 443 12.46 19.51 24.12
C ASP A 443 13.53 18.46 23.78
N ARG A 444 14.05 18.51 22.53
CA ARG A 444 15.42 18.07 22.13
C ARG A 444 15.71 18.09 20.61
N LEU A 445 15.09 18.98 19.83
CA LEU A 445 15.53 19.29 18.46
C LEU A 445 16.17 20.68 18.31
N GLN A 446 16.59 21.32 19.40
CA GLN A 446 17.27 22.62 19.38
C GLN A 446 18.80 22.58 19.56
N ASN A 447 19.47 21.42 19.45
CA ASN A 447 20.94 21.39 19.58
C ASN A 447 21.64 20.54 18.50
N SER A 448 21.96 21.19 17.38
CA SER A 448 23.12 20.89 16.51
C SER A 448 23.44 22.14 15.66
N PRO A 449 24.71 22.42 15.33
CA PRO A 449 25.33 23.72 15.56
C PRO A 449 25.06 24.72 14.43
N VAL A 450 24.29 25.77 14.74
CA VAL A 450 24.27 27.02 13.97
C VAL A 450 24.78 28.20 14.81
N ASP A 451 25.32 27.93 16.00
CA ASP A 451 26.00 28.92 16.85
C ASP A 451 27.53 28.83 16.70
N SER A 452 28.03 29.14 15.51
CA SER A 452 29.45 29.47 15.32
C SER A 452 29.68 30.60 14.33
N LEU A 453 28.72 31.53 14.20
CA LEU A 453 28.87 32.75 13.38
C LEU A 453 28.45 34.04 14.09
N HIS A 454 28.02 34.00 15.35
CA HIS A 454 27.63 35.18 16.12
C HIS A 454 28.62 35.63 17.21
N SER A 455 29.82 35.04 17.31
CA SER A 455 30.87 35.48 18.24
C SER A 455 32.13 36.04 17.60
N ALA A 456 32.08 36.48 16.33
CA ALA A 456 33.26 36.99 15.62
C ALA A 456 33.08 38.38 14.98
N LEU A 457 32.01 39.11 15.29
CA LEU A 457 31.74 40.44 14.69
C LEU A 457 31.29 41.48 15.73
N SER A 458 32.04 41.61 16.82
CA SER A 458 31.90 42.73 17.76
C SER A 458 33.25 43.33 18.16
N ASP A 459 34.21 43.38 17.24
CA ASP A 459 35.44 44.17 17.39
C ASP A 459 36.05 44.48 16.01
N SER A 460 35.61 45.57 15.39
CA SER A 460 36.45 46.47 14.59
C SER A 460 35.59 47.58 13.98
N LEU A 461 35.68 48.73 14.64
CA LEU A 461 35.30 50.04 14.16
C LEU A 461 36.26 50.50 13.03
N LEU A 462 35.69 51.32 12.13
CA LEU A 462 36.28 52.46 11.40
C LEU A 462 36.68 52.31 9.91
N ASP A 463 36.12 53.26 9.16
CA ASP A 463 36.60 53.96 7.96
C ASP A 463 36.65 53.21 6.61
N ASP A 464 35.75 53.56 5.68
CA ASP A 464 36.08 54.50 4.59
C ASP A 464 34.90 54.73 3.61
N GLU A 465 34.95 55.91 2.98
CA GLU A 465 33.92 56.59 2.19
C GLU A 465 33.75 56.14 0.70
N LEU A 466 32.49 56.26 0.20
CA LEU A 466 32.04 56.66 -1.18
C LEU A 466 32.32 55.74 -2.41
N PRO A 467 31.68 55.95 -3.61
CA PRO A 467 30.32 56.39 -3.95
C PRO A 467 29.60 55.63 -5.13
N ALA A 468 28.29 55.90 -5.27
CA ALA A 468 27.42 56.09 -6.46
C ALA A 468 27.55 55.27 -7.79
N GLU A 469 26.46 54.53 -8.12
CA GLU A 469 25.67 54.43 -9.40
C GLU A 469 26.33 54.30 -10.82
N PRO A 470 25.59 53.98 -11.91
CA PRO A 470 24.79 52.78 -12.23
C PRO A 470 25.12 52.23 -13.66
N ALA A 471 24.61 51.07 -14.10
CA ALA A 471 24.55 50.76 -15.54
C ALA A 471 23.55 49.66 -15.93
N THR A 472 22.70 50.03 -16.88
CA THR A 472 21.71 49.23 -17.60
C THR A 472 22.27 48.78 -18.96
N VAL A 473 21.81 47.60 -19.41
CA VAL A 473 21.60 47.13 -20.81
C VAL A 473 22.82 46.79 -21.68
N GLN A 474 22.85 45.53 -22.18
CA GLN A 474 22.88 45.27 -23.63
C GLN A 474 22.36 43.87 -24.00
N ALA A 475 21.46 43.86 -24.98
CA ALA A 475 20.82 42.71 -25.61
C ALA A 475 21.63 42.22 -26.83
N SER A 476 21.49 40.94 -27.20
CA SER A 476 21.75 40.48 -28.57
C SER A 476 20.87 39.28 -28.99
N SER A 477 19.99 39.57 -29.95
CA SER A 477 19.56 38.81 -31.14
C SER A 477 19.23 37.31 -31.08
N LEU A 478 17.92 37.03 -31.06
CA LEU A 478 17.12 36.29 -32.05
C LEU A 478 17.83 35.47 -33.14
N GLY A 479 17.55 34.15 -33.16
CA GLY A 479 17.64 33.26 -34.33
C GLY A 479 16.25 32.69 -34.67
N LYS A 480 15.83 32.87 -35.93
CA LYS A 480 14.51 32.54 -36.50
C LYS A 480 14.37 31.06 -36.89
N LEU A 481 13.16 30.52 -36.74
CA LEU A 481 12.60 29.37 -37.46
C LEU A 481 12.24 29.77 -38.91
N PRO A 482 12.17 28.81 -39.85
CA PRO A 482 11.22 28.88 -40.95
C PRO A 482 10.19 27.74 -40.90
N ASP A 483 8.96 28.15 -41.14
CA ASP A 483 7.77 27.38 -41.44
C ASP A 483 7.68 27.28 -42.98
N GLU A 484 7.48 26.09 -43.54
CA GLU A 484 7.04 25.94 -44.92
C GLU A 484 5.95 24.87 -45.04
N SER A 485 4.81 25.34 -45.54
CA SER A 485 3.64 24.57 -45.91
C SER A 485 3.65 24.29 -47.41
N LYS A 486 3.43 23.02 -47.77
CA LYS A 486 2.64 22.45 -48.90
C LYS A 486 2.76 23.04 -50.33
N PRO A 487 2.63 22.20 -51.39
CA PRO A 487 1.38 21.48 -51.71
C PRO A 487 1.33 20.02 -51.25
#